data_AF-A0AAU0KYI2-F1
#
_entry.id   AF-A0AAU0KYI2-F1
#
_cell.length_a   1.000
_cell.length_b   1.000
_cell.length_c   1.000
_cell.angle_alpha   90.00
_cell.angle_beta   90.00
_cell.angle_gamma   90.00
#
_symmetry.space_group_name_H-M   'P 1'
#
loop_
_entity.id
_entity.type
_entity.pdbx_description
1 polymer ?
#
loop_
_entity_poly.entity_id
_entity_poly.type
_entity_poly.pdbx_seq_one_letter_code
_entity_poly.pdbx_strand_id
1 'polypeptide(L)' 'MPLIRVIGKENHKVLQELSDNSLKLDQASVVVANLPSDQIDEIVKDGTSMIIKLKDGEIIIIDQFLKNIQPIRTA' A
#
# COMPACT_ATOMS: atom_id res chain seq x y z
N MET A 1 4.96 15.39 4.49
CA MET A 1 4.42 14.07 4.85
C MET A 1 3.30 13.72 3.88
N PRO A 2 3.43 12.63 3.12
CA PRO A 2 2.41 12.13 2.20
C PRO A 2 1.08 11.88 2.90
N LEU A 3 -0.05 12.28 2.31
CA LEU A 3 -1.35 11.83 2.80
C LEU A 3 -1.74 10.56 2.06
N ILE A 4 -1.77 9.44 2.78
CA ILE A 4 -2.24 8.16 2.26
C ILE A 4 -3.47 7.72 3.05
N ARG A 5 -4.50 7.31 2.30
CA ARG A 5 -5.77 6.85 2.83
C ARG A 5 -6.03 5.43 2.40
N VAL A 6 -6.54 4.64 3.34
CA VAL A 6 -7.04 3.28 3.09
C VAL A 6 -8.55 3.32 3.13
N ILE A 7 -9.18 2.84 2.06
CA ILE A 7 -10.62 2.80 1.91
C ILE A 7 -11.05 1.35 1.83
N GLY A 8 -11.95 0.92 2.70
CA GLY A 8 -12.47 -0.44 2.71
C GLY A 8 -13.29 -0.70 1.46
N LYS A 9 -13.01 -1.82 0.76
CA LYS A 9 -13.69 -2.12 -0.50
C LYS A 9 -15.21 -2.32 -0.33
N GLU A 10 -15.60 -3.02 0.73
CA GLU A 10 -17.00 -3.42 0.95
C GLU A 10 -17.87 -2.25 1.43
N ASN A 11 -17.32 -1.39 2.28
CA ASN A 11 -18.10 -0.35 2.98
C ASN A 11 -17.78 1.08 2.52
N HIS A 12 -16.79 1.27 1.64
CA HIS A 12 -16.29 2.57 1.16
C HIS A 12 -15.90 3.56 2.28
N LYS A 13 -15.71 3.06 3.50
CA LYS A 13 -15.28 3.89 4.63
C LYS A 13 -13.77 4.03 4.62
N VAL A 14 -13.29 5.19 5.08
CA VAL A 14 -11.88 5.35 5.43
C VAL A 14 -11.59 4.42 6.61
N LEU A 15 -10.71 3.46 6.39
CA LEU A 15 -10.27 2.50 7.41
C LEU A 15 -9.09 3.06 8.20
N GLN A 16 -8.19 3.75 7.52
CA GLN A 16 -6.99 4.31 8.12
C GLN A 16 -6.48 5.50 7.30
N GLU A 17 -5.94 6.51 7.98
CA GLU A 17 -5.09 7.55 7.41
C GLU A 17 -3.69 7.37 8.00
N LEU A 18 -2.66 7.44 7.15
CA LEU A 18 -1.28 7.28 7.61
C LEU A 18 -0.81 8.54 8.35
N SER A 19 -0.51 8.38 9.63
CA SER A 19 0.25 9.33 10.46
C SER A 19 1.76 9.04 10.46
N ASP A 20 2.16 7.84 10.03
CA ASP A 20 3.54 7.33 9.96
C ASP A 20 3.84 6.79 8.56
N ASN A 21 5.05 6.27 8.32
CA ASN A 21 5.51 5.81 6.99
C ASN A 21 5.14 4.35 6.67
N SER A 22 4.41 3.66 7.53
CA SER A 22 4.06 2.25 7.32
C SER A 22 2.61 1.93 7.71
N LEU A 23 1.98 1.08 6.92
CA LEU A 23 0.58 0.65 7.04
C LEU A 23 0.51 -0.86 6.82
N LYS A 24 -0.40 -1.54 7.51
CA LYS A 24 -0.71 -2.95 7.26
C LYS A 24 -2.19 -3.12 6.92
N LEU A 25 -2.49 -3.80 5.83
CA LEU A 25 -3.87 -4.09 5.41
C LEU A 25 -4.38 -5.39 6.03
N ASP A 26 -5.50 -5.33 6.73
CA ASP A 26 -6.16 -6.49 7.34
C ASP A 26 -7.33 -7.05 6.50
N GLN A 27 -7.82 -6.24 5.56
CA GLN A 27 -8.96 -6.55 4.70
C GLN A 27 -8.77 -6.00 3.27
N ALA A 28 -9.66 -6.43 2.37
CA ALA A 28 -9.65 -5.95 0.99
C ALA A 28 -9.89 -4.43 0.95
N SER A 29 -8.93 -3.70 0.41
CA SER A 29 -8.89 -2.24 0.51
C SER A 29 -8.39 -1.58 -0.77
N VAL A 30 -8.78 -0.33 -0.98
CA VAL A 30 -8.20 0.59 -1.97
C VAL A 30 -7.26 1.54 -1.23
N VAL A 31 -6.02 1.65 -1.71
CA VAL A 31 -5.06 2.61 -1.18
C VAL A 31 -5.01 3.81 -2.11
N VAL A 32 -5.29 5.00 -1.56
CA VAL A 32 -5.20 6.28 -2.26
C VAL A 32 -4.02 7.04 -1.69
N ALA A 33 -2.99 7.22 -2.51
CA ALA A 33 -1.82 8.02 -2.16
C ALA A 33 -1.91 9.38 -2.87
N ASN A 34 -2.11 10.45 -2.10
CA ASN A 34 -2.08 11.82 -2.61
C ASN A 34 -0.63 12.30 -2.64
N LEU A 35 0.11 11.79 -3.61
CA LEU A 35 1.52 12.08 -3.85
C LEU A 35 1.71 12.61 -5.27
N PRO A 36 2.48 13.70 -5.46
CA PRO A 36 2.91 14.11 -6.77
C PRO A 36 3.73 12.99 -7.42
N SER A 37 3.37 12.58 -8.64
CA SER A 37 4.05 11.46 -9.33
C SER A 37 5.51 11.75 -9.65
N ASP A 38 5.89 13.03 -9.74
CA ASP A 38 7.26 13.48 -9.95
C ASP A 38 8.16 13.32 -8.71
N GLN A 39 7.59 13.12 -7.52
CA GLN A 39 8.31 12.84 -6.29
C GLN A 39 8.59 11.35 -6.09
N ILE A 40 7.93 10.48 -6.85
CA ILE A 40 8.13 9.03 -6.78
C ILE A 40 9.43 8.68 -7.52
N ASP A 41 10.31 7.94 -6.84
CA ASP A 41 11.51 7.36 -7.42
C ASP A 41 11.21 5.94 -7.95
N GLU A 42 10.66 5.09 -7.07
CA GLU A 42 10.39 3.69 -7.39
C GLU A 42 9.15 3.16 -6.65
N ILE A 43 8.42 2.24 -7.29
CA ILE A 43 7.40 1.42 -6.63
C ILE A 43 7.81 -0.04 -6.81
N VAL A 44 8.08 -0.71 -5.69
CA VAL A 44 8.61 -2.08 -5.67
C VAL A 44 7.68 -3.00 -4.90
N LYS A 45 7.60 -4.25 -5.34
CA LYS A 45 6.97 -5.33 -4.60
C LYS A 45 8.05 -6.07 -3.81
N ASP A 46 7.80 -6.27 -2.53
CA ASP A 46 8.60 -7.14 -1.67
C ASP A 46 7.67 -8.13 -0.94
N GLY A 47 7.70 -9.40 -1.35
CA GLY A 47 6.77 -10.41 -0.83
C GLY A 47 5.30 -10.03 -1.03
N THR A 48 4.57 -9.85 0.08
CA THR A 48 3.18 -9.37 0.11
C THR A 48 3.05 -7.86 0.24
N SER A 49 4.16 -7.16 0.42
CA SER A 49 4.19 -5.73 0.72
C SER A 49 4.49 -4.93 -0.56
N MET A 50 3.98 -3.70 -0.60
CA MET A 50 4.31 -2.71 -1.62
C MET A 50 5.14 -1.60 -0.97
N ILE A 51 6.28 -1.28 -1.55
CA ILE A 51 7.22 -0.28 -1.07
C ILE A 51 7.26 0.86 -2.09
N ILE A 52 6.96 2.08 -1.65
CA ILE A 52 7.06 3.29 -2.46
C ILE A 52 8.26 4.07 -1.94
N LYS A 53 9.26 4.30 -2.80
CA LYS A 53 10.42 5.14 -2.51
C LYS A 53 10.23 6.50 -3.15
N LEU A 54 10.40 7.55 -2.37
CA LEU A 54 10.39 8.93 -2.84
C LEU A 54 11.82 9.41 -3.11
N LYS A 55 11.95 10.40 -3.99
CA LYS A 55 13.25 10.95 -4.43
C LYS A 55 14.04 11.65 -3.32
N ASP A 56 13.36 12.06 -2.26
CA ASP A 56 13.98 12.64 -1.06
C ASP A 56 14.52 11.57 -0.09
N GLY A 57 14.34 10.29 -0.41
CA GLY A 57 14.75 9.16 0.41
C GLY A 57 13.68 8.66 1.37
N GLU A 58 12.50 9.29 1.42
CA GLU A 58 11.38 8.79 2.21
C GLU A 58 10.88 7.45 1.65
N ILE A 59 10.64 6.48 2.54
CA ILE A 59 10.14 5.15 2.18
C ILE A 59 8.79 4.96 2.83
N ILE A 60 7.81 4.55 2.04
CA ILE A 60 6.46 4.23 2.47
C ILE A 60 6.22 2.74 2.26
N ILE A 61 5.80 2.06 3.32
CA ILE A 61 5.58 0.60 3.28
C ILE A 61 4.10 0.30 3.48
N ILE A 62 3.50 -0.39 2.52
CA ILE A 62 2.14 -0.92 2.59
C ILE A 62 2.24 -2.44 2.70
N ASP A 63 2.18 -2.93 3.92
CA ASP A 63 2.26 -4.35 4.23
C ASP A 63 0.95 -5.08 3.93
N GLN A 64 1.08 -6.35 3.53
CA GLN A 64 -0.02 -7.23 3.11
C GLN A 64 -0.89 -6.67 1.96
N PHE A 65 -0.32 -5.80 1.11
CA PHE A 65 -0.98 -5.27 -0.08
C PHE A 65 -1.40 -6.36 -1.08
N LEU A 66 -0.58 -7.39 -1.21
CA LEU A 66 -0.80 -8.50 -2.13
C LEU A 66 -1.12 -9.75 -1.33
N LYS A 67 -2.21 -10.43 -1.67
CA LYS A 67 -2.42 -11.80 -1.20
C LYS A 67 -1.50 -12.72 -1.99
N ASN A 68 -0.81 -13.63 -1.28
CA ASN A 68 -0.14 -14.75 -1.93
C ASN A 68 -1.19 -15.56 -2.70
N ILE A 69 -1.22 -15.39 -4.02
CA ILE A 69 -1.94 -16.31 -4.89
C ILE A 69 -1.07 -17.57 -4.91
N GLN A 70 -1.31 -18.49 -3.97
CA GLN A 70 -0.72 -19.82 -4.12
C GLN A 70 -1.33 -20.44 -5.39
N PRO A 71 -0.51 -20.97 -6.30
CA PRO A 71 -1.03 -21.65 -7.47
C PRO A 71 -1.93 -22.79 -6.99
N ILE A 72 -3.18 -22.82 -7.46
CA ILE A 72 -4.08 -23.94 -7.22
C ILE A 72 -3.37 -25.17 -7.81
N ARG A 73 -2.85 -26.04 -6.94
CA ARG A 73 -2.36 -27.35 -7.37
C ARG A 73 -3.61 -28.17 -7.67
N THR A 74 -3.96 -28.26 -8.95
CA THR A 74 -4.93 -29.26 -9.42
C THR A 74 -4.29 -30.63 -9.17
N ALA A 75 -4.87 -31.38 -8.24
CA ALA A 75 -4.52 -32.77 -7.99
C ALA A 75 -5.03 -33.67 -9.13
#